data_AF-A0A0B2VGA8-F1
#
_entry.id   AF-A0A0B2VGA8-F1
#
_cell.length_a   1.000
_cell.length_b   1.000
_cell.length_c   1.000
_cell.angle_alpha   90.00
_cell.angle_beta   90.00
_cell.angle_gamma   90.00
#
_symmetry.space_group_name_H-M   'P 1'
#
loop_
_entity.id
_entity.type
_entity.pdbx_description
1 polymer ?
#
loop_
_entity_poly.entity_id
_entity_poly.type
_entity_poly.pdbx_seq_one_letter_code
_entity_poly.pdbx_strand_id
1 'polypeptide(L)'
;MTISYQEEFSSLMLRWRGSIWKAVLKDVIAFYLAYYVILFYQWYVLDEQQKEYFTGWINWCEIGSQYIPLSFLLGFFVAVVVARWWEQFNWISWPDKLMIMVAACLPGKENLAVRQAIARWSSLQAAIAWSGVSVRTLKRFPTERHLVESNLMTEEEYAMYMSIDAPHGKWFVPTMWIVNLIKTMLRQKRIDSVQMHMLLQHVYSYRDGFAMLFVYDWVKIPLVYTQVVAIATYGYFVICLIGRQPKLDERSMEKEITILFPIFTTFQMLFYLGWLKVGQYLMNPFGEDDDDFGEYIGKAIFDV
;
A
#
# COMPACT_ATOMS: atom_id res chain seq x y z
N MET A 1 7.65 -9.93 7.89
CA MET A 1 8.76 -9.28 7.18
C MET A 1 8.19 -8.92 5.81
N THR A 2 8.31 -7.66 5.35
CA THR A 2 8.21 -7.41 3.89
C THR A 2 9.24 -8.30 3.25
N ILE A 3 8.87 -8.85 2.10
CA ILE A 3 9.57 -10.03 1.65
C ILE A 3 10.91 -9.60 1.04
N SER A 4 11.98 -9.79 1.81
CA SER A 4 13.36 -9.60 1.35
C SER A 4 13.80 -10.88 0.64
N TYR A 5 14.24 -10.74 -0.60
CA TYR A 5 14.72 -11.84 -1.40
C TYR A 5 16.18 -11.60 -1.80
N GLN A 6 17.05 -12.55 -1.46
CA GLN A 6 18.43 -12.65 -1.97
C GLN A 6 18.59 -13.82 -2.96
N GLU A 7 17.49 -14.44 -3.38
CA GLU A 7 17.48 -15.66 -4.20
C GLU A 7 17.33 -15.38 -5.70
N GLU A 8 17.74 -16.36 -6.51
CA GLU A 8 17.55 -16.33 -7.97
C GLU A 8 16.07 -16.24 -8.35
N PHE A 9 15.78 -15.54 -9.46
CA PHE A 9 14.43 -15.20 -9.92
C PHE A 9 13.49 -16.41 -10.09
N SER A 10 14.03 -17.59 -10.40
CA SER A 10 13.27 -18.84 -10.56
C SER A 10 12.65 -19.34 -9.24
N SER A 11 13.36 -19.17 -8.12
CA SER A 11 12.86 -19.56 -6.78
C SER A 11 11.67 -18.69 -6.34
N LEU A 12 11.66 -17.42 -6.76
CA LEU A 12 10.58 -16.47 -6.45
C LEU A 12 9.22 -16.94 -6.98
N MET A 13 9.23 -17.60 -8.14
CA MET A 13 8.01 -18.07 -8.80
C MET A 13 7.28 -19.16 -8.00
N LEU A 14 7.93 -19.83 -7.06
CA LEU A 14 7.35 -20.92 -6.27
C LEU A 14 6.79 -20.47 -4.91
N ARG A 15 6.96 -19.20 -4.54
CA ARG A 15 6.49 -18.69 -3.24
C ARG A 15 5.00 -18.38 -3.25
N TRP A 16 4.37 -18.54 -2.09
CA TRP A 16 2.92 -18.33 -1.91
C TRP A 16 2.57 -17.00 -1.21
N ARG A 17 3.31 -16.62 -0.16
CA ARG A 17 3.07 -15.35 0.56
C ARG A 17 3.55 -14.17 -0.28
N GLY A 18 2.75 -13.11 -0.35
CA GLY A 18 3.00 -11.93 -1.22
C GLY A 18 3.15 -12.24 -2.71
N SER A 19 2.72 -13.41 -3.18
CA SER A 19 2.93 -13.80 -4.59
C SER A 19 1.73 -13.51 -5.48
N ILE A 20 2.02 -13.41 -6.78
CA ILE A 20 1.02 -13.25 -7.83
C ILE A 20 -0.03 -14.38 -7.82
N TRP A 21 0.36 -15.58 -7.39
CA TRP A 21 -0.53 -16.74 -7.28
C TRP A 21 -1.64 -16.47 -6.26
N LYS A 22 -1.28 -16.09 -5.03
CA LYS A 22 -2.24 -15.76 -3.98
C LYS A 22 -3.17 -14.60 -4.40
N ALA A 23 -2.63 -13.63 -5.12
CA ALA A 23 -3.34 -12.45 -5.56
C ALA A 23 -4.42 -12.72 -6.63
N VAL A 24 -4.10 -13.58 -7.60
CA VAL A 24 -4.92 -13.80 -8.81
C VAL A 24 -5.74 -15.10 -8.74
N LEU A 25 -5.43 -16.01 -7.82
CA LEU A 25 -6.07 -17.34 -7.73
C LEU A 25 -7.60 -17.25 -7.71
N LYS A 26 -8.18 -16.37 -6.90
CA LYS A 26 -9.65 -16.24 -6.79
C LYS A 26 -10.28 -15.81 -8.11
N ASP A 27 -9.66 -14.86 -8.80
CA ASP A 27 -10.14 -14.36 -10.09
C ASP A 27 -10.03 -15.43 -11.18
N VAL A 28 -8.93 -16.20 -11.19
CA VAL A 28 -8.73 -17.33 -12.12
C VAL A 28 -9.73 -18.45 -11.88
N ILE A 29 -10.00 -18.83 -10.62
CA ILE A 29 -11.03 -19.82 -10.30
C ILE A 29 -12.41 -19.34 -10.77
N ALA A 30 -12.77 -18.08 -10.48
CA ALA A 30 -14.04 -17.51 -10.91
C ALA A 30 -14.18 -17.50 -12.44
N PHE A 31 -13.10 -17.15 -13.16
CA PHE A 31 -13.07 -17.20 -14.61
C PHE A 31 -13.27 -18.61 -15.15
N TYR A 32 -12.58 -19.63 -14.61
CA TYR A 32 -12.78 -21.00 -15.06
C TYR A 32 -14.19 -21.51 -14.79
N LEU A 33 -14.75 -21.21 -13.62
CA LEU A 33 -16.14 -21.60 -13.32
C LEU A 33 -17.10 -21.02 -14.36
N ALA A 34 -16.98 -19.73 -14.67
CA ALA A 34 -17.79 -19.10 -15.71
C ALA A 34 -17.50 -19.69 -17.11
N TYR A 35 -16.23 -19.92 -17.44
CA TYR A 35 -15.80 -20.49 -18.72
C TYR A 35 -16.42 -21.86 -18.96
N TYR A 36 -16.35 -22.76 -17.97
CA TYR A 36 -16.90 -24.11 -18.08
C TYR A 36 -18.42 -24.14 -18.04
N VAL A 37 -19.08 -23.21 -17.34
CA VAL A 37 -20.53 -23.05 -17.39
C VAL A 37 -20.99 -22.66 -18.80
N ILE A 38 -20.30 -21.71 -19.43
CA ILE A 38 -20.59 -21.31 -20.82
C ILE A 38 -20.31 -22.47 -21.78
N LEU A 39 -19.20 -23.19 -21.61
CA LEU A 39 -18.86 -24.34 -22.43
C LEU A 39 -19.90 -25.46 -22.31
N PHE A 40 -20.34 -25.76 -21.08
CA PHE A 40 -21.40 -26.74 -20.82
C PHE A 40 -22.71 -26.33 -21.51
N TYR A 41 -23.09 -25.06 -21.39
CA TYR A 41 -24.26 -24.51 -22.07
C TYR A 41 -24.15 -24.66 -23.60
N GLN A 42 -22.98 -24.35 -24.16
CA GLN A 42 -22.71 -24.48 -25.59
C GLN A 42 -22.79 -25.93 -26.09
N TRP A 43 -22.31 -26.89 -25.31
CA TRP A 43 -22.29 -28.31 -25.69
C TRP A 43 -23.66 -28.99 -25.59
N TYR A 44 -24.33 -28.82 -24.45
CA TYR A 44 -25.49 -29.64 -24.07
C TYR A 44 -26.84 -28.94 -24.23
N VAL A 45 -26.87 -27.61 -24.33
CA VAL A 45 -28.13 -26.85 -24.36
C VAL A 45 -28.41 -26.25 -25.75
N LEU A 46 -27.38 -25.83 -26.48
CA LEU A 46 -27.56 -25.18 -27.79
C LEU A 46 -27.81 -26.18 -28.93
N ASP A 47 -28.80 -25.90 -29.75
CA ASP A 47 -29.06 -26.59 -31.02
C ASP A 47 -28.03 -26.18 -32.10
N GLU A 48 -27.95 -26.93 -33.21
CA GLU A 48 -26.96 -26.67 -34.28
C GLU A 48 -27.03 -25.25 -34.86
N GLN A 49 -28.24 -24.74 -35.13
CA GLN A 49 -28.40 -23.35 -35.61
C GLN A 49 -27.94 -22.33 -34.56
N GLN A 50 -28.19 -22.59 -33.28
CA GLN A 50 -27.79 -21.67 -32.20
C GLN A 50 -26.28 -21.70 -31.96
N LYS A 51 -25.63 -22.85 -32.17
CA LYS A 51 -24.16 -22.97 -32.15
C LYS A 51 -23.52 -22.09 -33.21
N GLU A 52 -24.08 -22.03 -34.43
CA GLU A 52 -23.58 -21.14 -35.49
C GLU A 52 -23.71 -19.65 -35.10
N TYR A 53 -24.86 -19.24 -34.54
CA TYR A 53 -25.03 -17.88 -34.00
C TYR A 53 -24.05 -17.58 -32.87
N PHE A 54 -23.79 -18.55 -31.99
CA PHE A 54 -22.83 -18.41 -30.90
C PHE A 54 -21.40 -18.29 -31.42
N THR A 55 -21.02 -19.02 -32.47
CA THR A 55 -19.74 -18.84 -33.18
C THR A 55 -19.60 -17.40 -33.71
N GLY A 56 -20.69 -16.79 -34.17
CA GLY A 56 -20.74 -15.35 -34.48
C GLY A 56 -20.38 -14.45 -33.29
N TRP A 57 -20.93 -14.72 -32.11
CA TRP A 57 -20.59 -14.01 -30.87
C TRP A 57 -19.12 -14.20 -30.46
N ILE A 58 -18.59 -15.42 -30.57
CA ILE A 58 -17.17 -15.72 -30.30
C ILE A 58 -16.29 -14.82 -31.17
N ASN A 59 -16.53 -14.81 -32.49
CA ASN A 59 -15.76 -14.00 -33.44
C ASN A 59 -15.88 -12.49 -33.13
N TRP A 60 -17.08 -12.02 -32.79
CA TRP A 60 -17.30 -10.62 -32.43
C TRP A 60 -16.54 -10.21 -31.16
N CYS A 61 -16.56 -11.05 -30.12
CA CYS A 61 -15.80 -10.84 -28.90
C CYS A 61 -14.28 -10.94 -29.14
N GLU A 62 -13.83 -11.83 -30.01
CA GLU A 62 -12.42 -11.97 -30.39
C GLU A 62 -11.89 -10.66 -31.01
N ILE A 63 -12.64 -10.08 -31.96
CA ILE A 63 -12.35 -8.77 -32.54
C ILE A 63 -12.45 -7.66 -31.47
N GLY A 64 -13.51 -7.67 -30.66
CA GLY A 64 -13.75 -6.73 -29.57
C GLY A 64 -12.57 -6.63 -28.59
N SER A 65 -11.96 -7.77 -28.27
CA SER A 65 -10.83 -7.84 -27.34
C SER A 65 -9.57 -7.14 -27.85
N GLN A 66 -9.41 -6.97 -29.16
CA GLN A 66 -8.25 -6.31 -29.77
C GLN A 66 -8.28 -4.79 -29.63
N TYR A 67 -9.47 -4.20 -29.42
CA TYR A 67 -9.62 -2.76 -29.25
C TYR A 67 -9.23 -2.24 -27.86
N ILE A 68 -9.00 -3.13 -26.87
CA ILE A 68 -8.69 -2.73 -25.50
C ILE A 68 -7.17 -2.76 -25.29
N PRO A 69 -6.48 -1.60 -25.24
CA PRO A 69 -5.02 -1.56 -25.07
C PRO A 69 -4.63 -1.71 -23.59
N LEU A 70 -4.88 -2.89 -23.01
CA LEU A 70 -4.64 -3.15 -21.58
C LEU A 70 -3.22 -2.84 -21.14
N SER A 71 -2.22 -3.22 -21.93
CA SER A 71 -0.81 -3.03 -21.57
C SER A 71 -0.46 -1.55 -21.35
N PHE A 72 -1.01 -0.67 -22.19
CA PHE A 72 -0.80 0.77 -22.07
C PHE A 72 -1.47 1.28 -20.80
N LEU A 73 -2.77 1.00 -20.63
CA LEU A 73 -3.56 1.52 -19.51
C LEU A 73 -3.01 1.07 -18.14
N LEU A 74 -2.69 -0.22 -18.01
CA LEU A 74 -2.08 -0.78 -16.80
C LEU A 74 -0.68 -0.23 -16.58
N GLY A 75 0.12 -0.07 -17.64
CA GLY A 75 1.46 0.49 -17.56
C GLY A 75 1.51 1.87 -16.93
N PHE A 76 0.68 2.81 -17.43
CA PHE A 76 0.61 4.16 -16.84
C PHE A 76 0.08 4.13 -15.41
N PHE A 77 -0.97 3.36 -15.16
CA PHE A 77 -1.57 3.27 -13.83
C PHE A 77 -0.58 2.75 -12.79
N VAL A 78 0.05 1.62 -13.06
CA VAL A 78 1.01 1.00 -12.13
C VAL A 78 2.26 1.86 -11.98
N ALA A 79 2.75 2.52 -13.04
CA ALA A 79 3.86 3.45 -12.92
C ALA A 79 3.57 4.61 -11.94
N VAL A 80 2.36 5.20 -12.02
CA VAL A 80 1.94 6.26 -11.09
C VAL A 80 1.83 5.73 -9.66
N VAL A 81 1.26 4.53 -9.48
CA VAL A 81 1.16 3.90 -8.15
C VAL A 81 2.54 3.64 -7.57
N VAL A 82 3.46 3.02 -8.32
CA VAL A 82 4.81 2.69 -7.87
C VAL A 82 5.60 3.96 -7.52
N ALA A 83 5.47 5.02 -8.32
CA ALA A 83 6.11 6.31 -8.02
C ALA A 83 5.63 6.86 -6.67
N ARG A 84 4.31 6.90 -6.46
CA ARG A 84 3.72 7.35 -5.18
C ARG A 84 4.10 6.45 -4.01
N TRP A 85 4.17 5.14 -4.22
CA TRP A 85 4.60 4.18 -3.21
C TRP A 85 6.04 4.46 -2.77
N TRP A 86 6.95 4.70 -3.72
CA TRP A 86 8.34 5.02 -3.43
C TRP A 86 8.51 6.38 -2.78
N GLU A 87 7.76 7.39 -3.21
CA GLU A 87 7.77 8.70 -2.56
C GLU A 87 7.29 8.62 -1.10
N GLN A 88 6.20 7.89 -0.82
CA GLN A 88 5.74 7.65 0.55
C GLN A 88 6.82 6.96 1.41
N PHE A 89 7.54 5.99 0.85
CA PHE A 89 8.68 5.37 1.53
C PHE A 89 9.78 6.40 1.89
N ASN A 90 10.12 7.29 0.97
CA ASN A 90 11.15 8.31 1.18
C ASN A 90 10.76 9.36 2.23
N TRP A 91 9.46 9.56 2.49
CA TRP A 91 8.96 10.48 3.52
C TRP A 91 8.84 9.83 4.90
N ILE A 92 9.08 8.52 5.03
CA ILE A 92 9.11 7.84 6.34
C ILE A 92 10.16 8.52 7.22
N SER A 93 9.67 9.11 8.32
CA SER A 93 10.48 9.91 9.22
C SER A 93 11.06 9.07 10.34
N TRP A 94 12.39 9.06 10.42
CA TRP A 94 13.17 8.37 11.43
C TRP A 94 13.77 9.37 12.43
N PRO A 95 13.73 9.09 13.75
CA PRO A 95 14.21 10.03 14.76
C PRO A 95 15.74 10.14 14.81
N ASP A 96 16.48 9.25 14.14
CA ASP A 96 17.94 9.09 14.20
C ASP A 96 18.70 10.40 14.02
N LYS A 97 18.42 11.13 12.93
CA LYS A 97 19.08 12.41 12.63
C LYS A 97 18.82 13.46 13.72
N LEU A 98 17.58 13.48 14.23
CA LEU A 98 17.20 14.38 15.33
C LEU A 98 17.92 13.99 16.62
N MET A 99 17.97 12.71 16.97
CA MET A 99 18.61 12.22 18.19
C MET A 99 20.12 12.43 18.18
N ILE A 100 20.79 12.24 17.03
CA ILE A 100 22.21 12.53 16.86
C ILE A 100 22.48 14.03 17.10
N MET A 101 21.65 14.91 16.54
CA MET A 101 21.78 16.35 16.76
C MET A 101 21.54 16.74 18.23
N VAL A 102 20.52 16.16 18.86
CA VAL A 102 20.23 16.36 20.29
C VAL A 102 21.40 15.93 21.16
N ALA A 103 22.03 14.79 20.86
CA ALA A 103 23.22 14.32 21.58
C ALA A 103 24.42 15.25 21.40
N ALA A 104 24.61 15.81 20.20
CA ALA A 104 25.70 16.73 19.90
C ALA A 104 25.54 18.11 20.58
N CYS A 105 24.33 18.68 20.55
CA CYS A 105 24.07 20.01 21.11
C CYS A 105 23.91 20.02 22.64
N LEU A 106 23.51 18.89 23.25
CA LEU A 106 23.25 18.78 24.68
C LEU A 106 24.09 17.63 25.28
N PRO A 107 25.43 17.75 25.37
CA PRO A 107 26.28 16.73 25.97
C PRO A 107 26.10 16.65 27.51
N GLY A 108 26.73 15.67 28.15
CA GLY A 108 26.79 15.58 29.62
C GLY A 108 25.60 14.86 30.29
N LYS A 109 25.74 14.53 31.57
CA LYS A 109 24.71 13.80 32.35
C LYS A 109 23.57 14.72 32.79
N GLU A 110 23.88 15.99 33.02
CA GLU A 110 22.97 17.07 33.39
C GLU A 110 21.89 17.37 32.34
N ASN A 111 22.13 16.95 31.09
CA ASN A 111 21.19 17.08 29.98
C ASN A 111 20.48 15.75 29.65
N LEU A 112 20.76 14.67 30.38
CA LEU A 112 20.18 13.35 30.11
C LEU A 112 18.65 13.36 30.13
N ALA A 113 18.06 14.01 31.14
CA ALA A 113 16.60 14.13 31.26
C ALA A 113 15.99 14.88 30.05
N VAL A 114 16.67 15.90 29.54
CA VAL A 114 16.23 16.67 28.36
C VAL A 114 16.31 15.80 27.10
N ARG A 115 17.41 15.07 26.91
CA ARG A 115 17.55 14.15 25.77
C ARG A 115 16.50 13.04 25.80
N GLN A 116 16.25 12.46 26.98
CA GLN A 116 15.22 11.42 27.18
C GLN A 116 13.81 11.96 26.92
N ALA A 117 13.50 13.18 27.36
CA ALA A 117 12.22 13.83 27.08
C ALA A 117 12.03 14.05 25.56
N ILE A 118 13.04 14.58 24.87
CA ILE A 118 12.96 14.80 23.41
C ILE A 118 12.83 13.46 22.67
N ALA A 119 13.56 12.43 23.07
CA ALA A 119 13.45 11.10 22.49
C ALA A 119 12.05 10.51 22.66
N ARG A 120 11.53 10.52 23.89
CA ARG A 120 10.20 9.99 24.21
C ARG A 120 9.10 10.76 23.49
N TRP A 121 9.17 12.10 23.44
CA TRP A 121 8.20 12.90 22.69
C TRP A 121 8.30 12.71 21.18
N SER A 122 9.48 12.40 20.64
CA SER A 122 9.63 12.03 19.22
C SER A 122 8.94 10.70 18.93
N SER A 123 9.14 9.68 19.79
CA SER A 123 8.43 8.41 19.69
C SER A 123 6.92 8.56 19.89
N LEU A 124 6.50 9.44 20.81
CA LEU A 124 5.08 9.74 21.02
C LEU A 124 4.44 10.40 19.79
N GLN A 125 5.12 11.38 19.18
CA GLN A 125 4.69 11.97 17.92
C GLN A 125 4.52 10.89 16.84
N ALA A 126 5.51 10.01 16.71
CA ALA A 126 5.45 8.92 15.75
C ALA A 126 4.24 8.01 16.02
N ALA A 127 3.99 7.62 17.27
CA ALA A 127 2.87 6.75 17.63
C ALA A 127 1.53 7.37 17.24
N ILE A 128 1.32 8.65 17.58
CA ILE A 128 0.08 9.37 17.25
C ILE A 128 -0.06 9.54 15.73
N ALA A 129 1.00 10.01 15.06
CA ALA A 129 0.97 10.26 13.61
C ALA A 129 0.73 8.95 12.82
N TRP A 130 1.46 7.89 13.16
CA TRP A 130 1.30 6.59 12.53
C TRP A 130 -0.07 5.95 12.83
N SER A 131 -0.68 6.19 13.99
CA SER A 131 -2.05 5.71 14.25
C SER A 131 -3.09 6.37 13.34
N GLY A 132 -2.79 7.57 12.81
CA GLY A 132 -3.64 8.24 11.82
C GLY A 132 -3.51 7.71 10.39
N VAL A 133 -2.41 7.02 10.05
CA VAL A 133 -2.07 6.63 8.67
C VAL A 133 -1.96 5.10 8.49
N SER A 134 -1.46 4.39 9.51
CA SER A 134 -1.19 2.95 9.50
C SER A 134 -2.23 2.19 10.30
N VAL A 135 -2.91 1.23 9.63
CA VAL A 135 -3.94 0.39 10.26
C VAL A 135 -3.33 -0.47 11.36
N ARG A 136 -2.11 -0.99 11.16
CA ARG A 136 -1.40 -1.80 12.16
C ARG A 136 -1.07 -1.00 13.42
N THR A 137 -0.64 0.26 13.25
CA THR A 137 -0.31 1.12 14.39
C THR A 137 -1.58 1.55 15.13
N LEU A 138 -2.66 1.84 14.41
CA LEU A 138 -3.97 2.12 15.00
C LEU A 138 -4.47 0.95 15.85
N LYS A 139 -4.30 -0.30 15.40
CA LYS A 139 -4.65 -1.48 16.20
C LYS A 139 -3.78 -1.64 17.46
N ARG A 140 -2.52 -1.18 17.41
CA ARG A 140 -1.62 -1.19 18.58
C ARG A 140 -1.95 -0.08 19.57
N PHE A 141 -2.34 1.10 19.09
CA PHE A 141 -2.72 2.25 19.92
C PHE A 141 -4.13 2.78 19.55
N PRO A 142 -5.21 2.04 19.86
CA PRO A 142 -6.56 2.44 19.46
C PRO A 142 -7.06 3.72 20.15
N THR A 143 -6.54 4.00 21.35
CA THR A 143 -6.91 5.18 22.14
C THR A 143 -5.66 5.82 22.73
N GLU A 144 -5.75 7.10 23.07
CA GLU A 144 -4.66 7.85 23.69
C GLU A 144 -4.21 7.25 25.02
N ARG A 145 -5.09 6.51 25.71
CA ARG A 145 -4.73 5.79 26.95
C ARG A 145 -3.70 4.69 26.72
N HIS A 146 -3.73 4.01 25.57
CA HIS A 146 -2.72 3.00 25.24
C HIS A 146 -1.31 3.62 25.10
N LEU A 147 -1.21 4.92 24.75
CA LEU A 147 0.06 5.65 24.70
C LEU A 147 0.63 5.88 26.10
N VAL A 148 -0.24 6.08 27.10
CA VAL A 148 0.14 6.22 28.51
C VAL A 148 0.57 4.86 29.07
N GLU A 149 -0.23 3.82 28.84
CA GLU A 149 0.08 2.44 29.25
C GLU A 149 1.40 1.93 28.65
N SER A 150 1.73 2.39 27.44
CA SER A 150 3.00 2.09 26.77
C SER A 150 4.17 2.99 27.18
N ASN A 151 4.01 3.82 28.22
CA ASN A 151 5.01 4.76 28.74
C ASN A 151 5.53 5.79 27.71
N LEU A 152 4.78 6.04 26.63
CA LEU A 152 5.13 7.10 25.66
C LEU A 152 4.68 8.48 26.16
N MET A 153 3.64 8.52 26.98
CA MET A 153 3.06 9.73 27.57
C MET A 153 2.89 9.55 29.08
N THR A 154 3.19 10.56 29.89
CA THR A 154 2.89 10.52 31.34
C THR A 154 1.44 10.91 31.61
N GLU A 155 0.93 10.67 32.83
CA GLU A 155 -0.44 11.09 33.19
C GLU A 155 -0.60 12.63 33.15
N GLU A 156 0.43 13.39 33.54
CA GLU A 156 0.39 14.85 33.44
C GLU A 156 0.34 15.32 31.97
N GLU A 157 1.14 14.69 31.11
CA GLU A 157 1.14 14.97 29.68
C GLU A 157 -0.17 14.58 29.00
N TYR A 158 -0.79 13.48 29.45
CA TYR A 158 -2.11 13.07 29.00
C TYR A 158 -3.17 14.12 29.35
N ALA A 159 -3.18 14.62 30.58
CA ALA A 159 -4.09 15.70 30.97
C ALA A 159 -3.87 16.95 30.10
N MET A 160 -2.61 17.35 29.88
CA MET A 160 -2.28 18.47 28.98
C MET A 160 -2.74 18.22 27.54
N TYR A 161 -2.49 17.03 27.00
CA TYR A 161 -2.84 16.63 25.65
C TYR A 161 -4.35 16.62 25.40
N MET A 162 -5.12 16.12 26.38
CA MET A 162 -6.57 16.08 26.33
C MET A 162 -7.20 17.46 26.48
N SER A 163 -6.56 18.39 27.20
CA SER A 163 -7.06 19.76 27.38
C SER A 163 -7.04 20.61 26.09
N ILE A 164 -6.24 20.24 25.10
CA ILE A 164 -6.14 20.95 23.82
C ILE A 164 -7.37 20.63 22.99
N ASP A 165 -8.06 21.63 22.45
CA ASP A 165 -9.09 21.41 21.43
C ASP A 165 -8.45 21.45 20.03
N ALA A 166 -8.56 20.35 19.29
CA ALA A 166 -7.95 20.19 17.97
C ALA A 166 -8.73 19.12 17.16
N PRO A 167 -9.82 19.53 16.48
CA PRO A 167 -10.76 18.61 15.83
C PRO A 167 -10.15 17.85 14.63
N HIS A 168 -9.05 18.36 14.06
CA HIS A 168 -8.38 17.77 12.89
C HIS A 168 -7.17 16.89 13.24
N GLY A 169 -7.05 16.50 14.52
CA GLY A 169 -5.96 15.67 15.02
C GLY A 169 -4.84 16.45 15.70
N LYS A 170 -4.15 15.77 16.61
CA LYS A 170 -3.17 16.34 17.56
C LYS A 170 -1.76 15.77 17.43
N TRP A 171 -1.45 15.18 16.27
CA TRP A 171 -0.17 14.50 16.03
C TRP A 171 1.05 15.42 16.13
N PHE A 172 0.88 16.73 15.91
CA PHE A 172 1.96 17.73 15.99
C PHE A 172 2.23 18.24 17.42
N VAL A 173 1.39 17.91 18.40
CA VAL A 173 1.49 18.44 19.76
C VAL A 173 2.81 18.09 20.44
N PRO A 174 3.34 16.84 20.37
CA PRO A 174 4.64 16.55 20.97
C PRO A 174 5.79 17.30 20.31
N THR A 175 5.70 17.62 19.01
CA THR A 175 6.67 18.50 18.32
C THR A 175 6.71 19.88 18.97
N MET A 176 5.55 20.45 19.34
CA MET A 176 5.49 21.73 20.04
C MET A 176 6.15 21.67 21.42
N TRP A 177 5.98 20.56 22.14
CA TRP A 177 6.65 20.34 23.43
C TRP A 177 8.17 20.31 23.27
N ILE A 178 8.68 19.59 22.25
CA ILE A 178 10.11 19.57 21.90
C ILE A 178 10.63 20.99 21.62
N VAL A 179 9.95 21.76 20.76
CA VAL A 179 10.36 23.14 20.42
C VAL A 179 10.40 24.03 21.67
N ASN A 180 9.40 23.93 22.55
CA ASN A 180 9.35 24.70 23.79
C ASN A 180 10.47 24.30 24.77
N LEU A 181 10.83 23.02 24.83
CA LEU A 181 11.94 22.53 25.64
C LEU A 181 13.28 23.04 25.10
N ILE A 182 13.50 23.00 23.78
CA ILE A 182 14.70 23.56 23.14
C ILE A 182 14.82 25.06 23.44
N LYS A 183 13.72 25.81 23.31
CA LYS A 183 13.67 27.25 23.65
C LYS A 183 14.02 27.50 25.13
N THR A 184 13.64 26.58 26.02
CA THR A 184 14.00 26.66 27.45
C THR A 184 15.49 26.41 27.67
N MET A 185 16.10 25.49 26.93
CA MET A 185 17.56 25.28 26.97
C MET A 185 18.34 26.51 26.52
N LEU A 186 17.85 27.24 25.49
CA LEU A 186 18.44 28.51 25.07
C LEU A 186 18.35 29.57 26.19
N ARG A 187 17.17 29.72 26.83
CA ARG A 187 16.98 30.67 27.94
C ARG A 187 17.90 30.37 29.12
N GLN A 188 18.16 29.10 29.38
CA GLN A 188 19.10 28.63 30.41
C GLN A 188 20.57 28.74 29.98
N LYS A 189 20.85 29.24 28.76
CA LYS A 189 22.19 29.32 28.15
C LYS A 189 22.91 27.97 28.08
N ARG A 190 22.15 26.86 28.02
CA ARG A 190 22.67 25.50 27.82
C ARG A 190 23.01 25.21 26.37
N ILE A 191 22.36 25.93 25.45
CA ILE A 191 22.65 25.93 24.02
C ILE A 191 22.74 27.36 23.52
N ASP A 192 23.43 27.57 22.39
CA ASP A 192 23.48 28.85 21.69
C ASP A 192 22.41 28.93 20.56
N SER A 193 22.36 30.08 19.86
CA SER A 193 21.41 30.32 18.79
C SER A 193 21.65 29.46 17.54
N VAL A 194 22.91 29.09 17.26
CA VAL A 194 23.29 28.24 16.13
C VAL A 194 22.83 26.81 16.37
N GLN A 195 23.13 26.28 17.56
CA GLN A 195 22.67 24.97 18.02
C GLN A 195 21.14 24.89 18.04
N MET A 196 20.44 25.95 18.50
CA MET A 196 18.98 26.00 18.43
C MET A 196 18.48 25.90 16.99
N HIS A 197 19.08 26.64 16.05
CA HIS A 197 18.70 26.57 14.65
C HIS A 197 18.90 25.16 14.07
N MET A 198 20.06 24.54 14.32
CA MET A 198 20.35 23.18 13.87
C MET A 198 19.36 22.15 14.44
N LEU A 199 19.02 22.26 15.73
CA LEU A 199 18.01 21.39 16.35
C LEU A 199 16.63 21.58 15.71
N LEU A 200 16.18 22.82 15.56
CA LEU A 200 14.87 23.12 14.97
C LEU A 200 14.77 22.62 13.52
N GLN A 201 15.84 22.73 12.73
CA GLN A 201 15.86 22.21 11.36
C GLN A 201 15.59 20.70 11.33
N HIS A 202 16.18 19.93 12.24
CA HIS A 202 15.92 18.49 12.33
C HIS A 202 14.54 18.16 12.91
N VAL A 203 14.03 18.95 13.86
CA VAL A 203 12.66 18.79 14.38
C VAL A 203 11.63 19.01 13.27
N TYR A 204 11.78 20.06 12.47
CA TYR A 204 10.86 20.33 11.36
C TYR A 204 10.98 19.30 10.25
N SER A 205 12.20 18.91 9.86
CA SER A 205 12.39 17.84 8.88
C SER A 205 11.74 16.52 9.32
N TYR A 206 11.80 16.18 10.60
CA TYR A 206 11.14 14.99 11.15
C TYR A 206 9.61 15.13 11.12
N ARG A 207 9.09 16.31 11.47
CA ARG A 207 7.65 16.60 11.41
C ARG A 207 7.11 16.60 9.98
N ASP A 208 7.87 17.12 9.02
CA ASP A 208 7.42 17.31 7.64
C ASP A 208 7.23 15.99 6.91
N GLY A 209 8.01 14.95 7.21
CA GLY A 209 7.76 13.65 6.61
C GLY A 209 6.43 13.04 7.07
N PHE A 210 6.04 13.18 8.35
CA PHE A 210 4.67 12.82 8.77
C PHE A 210 3.61 13.67 8.07
N ALA A 211 3.83 14.98 7.94
CA ALA A 211 2.90 15.87 7.25
C ALA A 211 2.66 15.41 5.80
N MET A 212 3.74 15.04 5.09
CA MET A 212 3.65 14.54 3.73
C MET A 212 2.91 13.20 3.66
N LEU A 213 3.13 12.29 4.61
CA LEU A 213 2.38 11.03 4.68
C LEU A 213 0.87 11.25 4.88
N PHE A 214 0.47 12.21 5.72
CA PHE A 214 -0.94 12.63 5.83
C PHE A 214 -1.49 13.18 4.52
N VAL A 215 -0.69 13.93 3.74
CA VAL A 215 -1.09 14.42 2.42
C VAL A 215 -1.31 13.26 1.44
N TYR A 216 -0.46 12.22 1.45
CA TYR A 216 -0.65 11.05 0.59
C TYR A 216 -1.88 10.22 0.96
N ASP A 217 -2.19 10.10 2.26
CA ASP A 217 -3.42 9.45 2.71
C ASP A 217 -4.67 10.26 2.35
N TRP A 218 -4.62 11.59 2.51
CA TRP A 218 -5.75 12.46 2.17
C TRP A 218 -6.00 12.55 0.66
N VAL A 219 -4.94 12.73 -0.13
CA VAL A 219 -5.00 12.92 -1.58
C VAL A 219 -4.64 11.61 -2.28
N LYS A 220 -5.65 10.72 -2.39
CA LYS A 220 -5.54 9.43 -3.06
C LYS A 220 -5.53 9.59 -4.59
N ILE A 221 -5.14 8.53 -5.30
CA ILE A 221 -5.29 8.49 -6.76
C ILE A 221 -6.78 8.68 -7.10
N PRO A 222 -7.13 9.55 -8.08
CA PRO A 222 -8.52 9.82 -8.41
C PRO A 222 -9.31 8.54 -8.67
N LEU A 223 -10.47 8.42 -8.01
CA LEU A 223 -11.32 7.23 -8.10
C LEU A 223 -11.64 6.88 -9.55
N VAL A 224 -11.96 7.87 -10.39
CA VAL A 224 -12.23 7.67 -11.83
C VAL A 224 -11.08 6.96 -12.54
N TYR A 225 -9.83 7.26 -12.19
CA TYR A 225 -8.68 6.62 -12.83
C TYR A 225 -8.61 5.15 -12.43
N THR A 226 -8.77 4.85 -11.13
CA THR A 226 -8.82 3.47 -10.63
C THR A 226 -9.98 2.66 -11.25
N GLN A 227 -11.14 3.30 -11.44
CA GLN A 227 -12.32 2.70 -12.06
C GLN A 227 -12.10 2.39 -13.53
N VAL A 228 -11.54 3.33 -14.31
CA VAL A 228 -11.26 3.12 -15.74
C VAL A 228 -10.35 1.92 -15.95
N VAL A 229 -9.28 1.81 -15.16
CA VAL A 229 -8.33 0.69 -15.25
C VAL A 229 -9.01 -0.63 -14.88
N ALA A 230 -9.76 -0.65 -13.77
CA ALA A 230 -10.49 -1.84 -13.34
C ALA A 230 -11.53 -2.30 -14.37
N ILE A 231 -12.36 -1.38 -14.88
CA ILE A 231 -13.39 -1.67 -15.89
C ILE A 231 -12.74 -2.20 -17.17
N ALA A 232 -11.66 -1.60 -17.63
CA ALA A 232 -10.96 -2.07 -18.82
C ALA A 232 -10.40 -3.49 -18.63
N THR A 233 -9.73 -3.76 -17.50
CA THR A 233 -9.14 -5.08 -17.23
C THR A 233 -10.20 -6.16 -17.03
N TYR A 234 -11.18 -5.94 -16.15
CA TYR A 234 -12.23 -6.94 -15.92
C TYR A 234 -13.15 -7.08 -17.15
N GLY A 235 -13.47 -5.98 -17.83
CA GLY A 235 -14.25 -5.99 -19.07
C GLY A 235 -13.57 -6.76 -20.19
N TYR A 236 -12.25 -6.63 -20.35
CA TYR A 236 -11.47 -7.45 -21.28
C TYR A 236 -11.64 -8.94 -20.98
N PHE A 237 -11.52 -9.37 -19.72
CA PHE A 237 -11.67 -10.78 -19.37
C PHE A 237 -13.11 -11.28 -19.51
N VAL A 238 -14.11 -10.42 -19.28
CA VAL A 238 -15.51 -10.75 -19.60
C VAL A 238 -15.70 -10.98 -21.10
N ILE A 239 -15.08 -10.17 -21.96
CA ILE A 239 -15.10 -10.40 -23.41
C ILE A 239 -14.37 -11.70 -23.75
N CYS A 240 -13.23 -11.99 -23.11
CA CYS A 240 -12.50 -13.24 -23.31
C CYS A 240 -13.25 -14.50 -22.84
N LEU A 241 -14.17 -14.40 -21.87
CA LEU A 241 -15.01 -15.54 -21.45
C LEU A 241 -15.82 -16.12 -22.61
N ILE A 242 -16.23 -15.27 -23.56
CA ILE A 242 -16.98 -15.65 -24.76
C ILE A 242 -16.01 -15.83 -25.94
N GLY A 243 -15.14 -14.85 -26.20
CA GLY A 243 -14.26 -14.84 -27.36
C GLY A 243 -13.18 -15.93 -27.39
N ARG A 244 -12.96 -16.65 -26.28
CA ARG A 244 -12.00 -17.78 -26.20
C ARG A 244 -12.68 -19.13 -25.98
N GLN A 245 -14.00 -19.20 -26.19
CA GLN A 245 -14.72 -20.49 -26.24
C GLN A 245 -14.35 -21.25 -27.53
N PRO A 246 -14.34 -22.59 -27.49
CA PRO A 246 -14.11 -23.39 -28.69
C PRO A 246 -15.27 -23.24 -29.69
N LYS A 247 -14.93 -23.18 -30.98
CA LYS A 247 -15.90 -23.11 -32.07
C LYS A 247 -16.33 -24.55 -32.40
N LEU A 248 -17.60 -24.89 -32.18
CA LEU A 248 -18.11 -26.27 -32.27
C LEU A 248 -18.62 -26.66 -33.66
N ASP A 249 -18.08 -26.03 -34.70
CA ASP A 249 -18.44 -26.32 -36.08
C ASP A 249 -17.64 -27.57 -36.55
N GLU A 250 -18.24 -28.47 -37.34
CA GLU A 250 -17.61 -29.73 -37.76
C GLU A 250 -16.21 -29.53 -38.40
N ARG A 251 -16.04 -28.45 -39.18
CA ARG A 251 -14.75 -28.08 -39.80
C ARG A 251 -13.71 -27.51 -38.83
N SER A 252 -14.18 -26.90 -37.76
CA SER A 252 -13.33 -26.28 -36.73
C SER A 252 -12.80 -27.36 -35.79
N MET A 253 -13.65 -28.32 -35.39
CA MET A 253 -13.31 -29.48 -34.56
C MET A 253 -12.21 -30.39 -35.15
N GLU A 254 -12.07 -30.47 -36.49
CA GLU A 254 -11.02 -31.25 -37.16
C GLU A 254 -9.64 -30.58 -37.15
N LYS A 255 -9.57 -29.24 -37.11
CA LYS A 255 -8.31 -28.48 -37.12
C LYS A 255 -7.84 -28.08 -35.74
N GLU A 256 -8.80 -27.84 -34.87
CA GLU A 256 -8.58 -27.33 -33.53
C GLU A 256 -8.73 -28.48 -32.54
N ILE A 257 -7.61 -29.11 -32.18
CA ILE A 257 -7.49 -29.81 -30.89
C ILE A 257 -7.52 -28.72 -29.80
N THR A 258 -8.59 -27.93 -29.71
CA THR A 258 -8.66 -26.80 -28.79
C THR A 258 -9.21 -27.30 -27.46
N ILE A 259 -8.29 -27.97 -26.77
CA ILE A 259 -7.98 -27.89 -25.34
C ILE A 259 -9.17 -27.41 -24.49
N LEU A 260 -9.75 -28.33 -23.71
CA LEU A 260 -10.67 -28.04 -22.59
C LEU A 260 -10.17 -26.95 -21.62
N PHE A 261 -8.93 -26.50 -21.75
CA PHE A 261 -8.22 -25.64 -20.82
C PHE A 261 -7.56 -24.48 -21.56
N PRO A 262 -8.04 -23.22 -21.40
CA PRO A 262 -7.50 -22.06 -22.11
C PRO A 262 -6.16 -21.58 -21.53
N ILE A 263 -5.07 -22.32 -21.80
CA ILE A 263 -3.71 -22.08 -21.26
C ILE A 263 -3.25 -20.63 -21.48
N PHE A 264 -3.32 -20.14 -22.72
CA PHE A 264 -2.82 -18.80 -23.05
C PHE A 264 -3.66 -17.68 -22.42
N THR A 265 -4.98 -17.87 -22.28
CA THR A 265 -5.85 -16.93 -21.54
C THR A 265 -5.48 -16.91 -20.06
N THR A 266 -5.10 -18.06 -19.51
CA THR A 266 -4.61 -18.18 -18.13
C THR A 266 -3.34 -17.37 -17.92
N PHE A 267 -2.38 -17.46 -18.83
CA PHE A 267 -1.19 -16.62 -18.79
C PHE A 267 -1.54 -15.13 -18.92
N GLN A 268 -2.45 -14.77 -19.82
CA GLN A 268 -2.93 -13.38 -19.95
C GLN A 268 -3.57 -12.87 -18.64
N MET A 269 -4.34 -13.70 -17.95
CA MET A 269 -4.90 -13.39 -16.63
C MET A 269 -3.81 -13.17 -15.59
N LEU A 270 -2.83 -14.09 -15.50
CA LEU A 270 -1.71 -13.94 -14.58
C LEU A 270 -0.97 -12.62 -14.83
N PHE A 271 -0.70 -12.26 -16.08
CA PHE A 271 -0.02 -11.01 -16.40
C PHE A 271 -0.89 -9.77 -16.15
N TYR A 272 -2.07 -9.66 -16.74
CA TYR A 272 -2.86 -8.42 -16.66
C TYR A 272 -3.59 -8.24 -15.33
N LEU A 273 -4.20 -9.30 -14.77
CA LEU A 273 -4.77 -9.21 -13.42
C LEU A 273 -3.67 -9.10 -12.39
N GLY A 274 -2.59 -9.86 -12.52
CA GLY A 274 -1.45 -9.73 -11.61
C GLY A 274 -0.88 -8.32 -11.61
N TRP A 275 -0.75 -7.69 -12.79
CA TRP A 275 -0.30 -6.31 -12.90
C TRP A 275 -1.28 -5.31 -12.27
N LEU A 276 -2.59 -5.51 -12.45
CA LEU A 276 -3.62 -4.74 -11.74
C LEU A 276 -3.48 -4.91 -10.22
N LYS A 277 -3.30 -6.16 -9.74
CA LYS A 277 -3.13 -6.46 -8.30
C LYS A 277 -1.89 -5.78 -7.73
N VAL A 278 -0.77 -5.74 -8.46
CA VAL A 278 0.42 -4.97 -8.06
C VAL A 278 0.04 -3.51 -7.81
N GLY A 279 -0.70 -2.88 -8.73
CA GLY A 279 -1.21 -1.53 -8.54
C GLY A 279 -2.19 -1.37 -7.36
N GLN A 280 -2.95 -2.41 -7.02
CA GLN A 280 -3.87 -2.38 -5.87
C GLN A 280 -3.13 -2.48 -4.54
N TYR A 281 -2.19 -3.42 -4.40
CA TYR A 281 -1.42 -3.62 -3.17
C TYR A 281 -0.55 -2.40 -2.84
N LEU A 282 0.09 -1.82 -3.85
CA LEU A 282 0.96 -0.66 -3.65
C LEU A 282 0.20 0.66 -3.44
N MET A 283 -1.12 0.69 -3.64
CA MET A 283 -1.93 1.90 -3.51
C MET A 283 -2.05 2.37 -2.06
N ASN A 284 -2.03 1.44 -1.09
CA ASN A 284 -2.05 1.75 0.33
C ASN A 284 -0.96 0.96 1.08
N PRO A 285 0.30 1.46 1.10
CA PRO A 285 1.42 0.73 1.70
C PRO A 285 1.41 0.68 3.23
N PHE A 286 0.42 1.29 3.89
CA PHE A 286 0.27 1.31 5.35
C PHE A 286 -0.94 0.50 5.81
N GLY A 287 -1.45 -0.39 4.96
CA GLY A 287 -2.52 -1.31 5.26
C GLY A 287 -2.06 -2.53 6.07
N GLU A 288 -2.60 -3.68 5.70
CA GLU A 288 -2.32 -4.96 6.36
C GLU A 288 -1.79 -6.04 5.41
N ASP A 289 -1.50 -5.69 4.16
CA ASP A 289 -1.01 -6.64 3.17
C ASP A 289 0.39 -7.16 3.53
N ASP A 290 0.75 -8.32 2.95
CA ASP A 290 1.99 -9.04 3.28
C ASP A 290 3.25 -8.16 3.06
N ASP A 291 3.19 -7.21 2.11
CA ASP A 291 4.29 -6.33 1.69
C ASP A 291 4.16 -4.86 2.16
N ASP A 292 3.25 -4.57 3.10
CA ASP A 292 3.06 -3.22 3.63
C ASP A 292 4.14 -2.80 4.64
N PHE A 293 4.48 -1.52 4.65
CA PHE A 293 5.52 -0.93 5.52
C PHE A 293 5.19 -1.02 7.02
N GLY A 294 3.91 -1.17 7.38
CA GLY A 294 3.45 -1.12 8.76
C GLY A 294 4.14 -2.12 9.71
N GLU A 295 4.70 -3.22 9.19
CA GLU A 295 5.47 -4.16 10.03
C GLU A 295 6.80 -3.59 10.56
N TYR A 296 7.45 -2.74 9.76
CA TYR A 296 8.79 -2.20 10.05
C TYR A 296 8.72 -1.08 11.06
N ILE A 297 7.75 -0.19 10.83
CA ILE A 297 7.52 1.01 11.64
C ILE A 297 7.18 0.61 13.07
N GLY A 298 6.32 -0.41 13.24
CA GLY A 298 5.94 -0.93 14.55
C GLY A 298 7.13 -1.38 15.39
N LYS A 299 8.01 -2.21 14.80
CA LYS A 299 9.17 -2.81 15.49
C LYS A 299 10.33 -1.83 15.66
N ALA A 300 10.62 -1.02 14.64
CA ALA A 300 11.80 -0.17 14.65
C ALA A 300 11.61 1.12 15.48
N ILE A 301 10.37 1.59 15.66
CA ILE A 301 10.09 2.86 16.37
C ILE A 301 9.62 2.62 17.81
N PHE A 302 8.92 1.52 18.09
CA PHE A 302 8.22 1.34 19.37
C PHE A 302 8.67 0.13 20.21
N ASP A 303 9.52 -0.76 19.70
CA ASP A 303 9.98 -1.97 20.42
C ASP A 303 11.44 -1.86 20.89
N VAL A 304 11.86 -0.69 21.39
CA VAL A 304 13.17 -0.49 22.06
C VAL A 304 13.01 -0.51 23.58
#